data_AF-A0A832CM51-F1
#
_entry.id   AF-A0A832CM51-F1
#
_cell.length_a   1.000
_cell.length_b   1.000
_cell.length_c   1.000
_cell.angle_alpha   90.00
_cell.angle_beta   90.00
_cell.angle_gamma   90.00
#
_symmetry.space_group_name_H-M   'P 1'
#
loop_
_entity.id
_entity.type
_entity.pdbx_description
1 polymer ?
#
loop_
_entity_poly.entity_id
_entity_poly.type
_entity_poly.pdbx_seq_one_letter_code
_entity_poly.pdbx_strand_id
1 'polypeptide(L)'
;MPSDTAQCPQCAREIKPTARVCPYCLARLEVTRLGYCTRCHDIVEADDQDRCRRCGAELVDPQLRRASVGQEDLVPVPELPEPATPSPAAQAPQSALPAAPEAAADSVVAPQAAPAPAVLAPLPPPPPGLAAPATRRVGARVIAWIAGIVLVALVSLAFAFVAMPKIPRAQSRDTDRHNPTAQLTADRAACLPGAEFVADVSVPDGTRLEPGAPFTKVWRLRAVGCAWPEGTQCVFVSGERLEAPAAVGAPAAAPGETADISIPMVAPSAPGTYKGTWRLQTAEGILFGPLFYVVITVGEPTPDP
;
A
#
# COMPACT_ATOMS: atom_id res chain seq x y z
N MET A 1 -24.27 -3.85 7.68
CA MET A 1 -23.49 -5.09 7.83
C MET A 1 -22.10 -4.81 7.27
N PRO A 2 -21.02 -4.83 8.08
CA PRO A 2 -19.67 -4.80 7.53
C PRO A 2 -19.45 -6.07 6.68
N SER A 3 -18.64 -6.00 5.63
CA SER A 3 -18.37 -7.16 4.78
C SER A 3 -17.68 -8.27 5.58
N ASP A 4 -18.30 -9.45 5.65
CA ASP A 4 -17.77 -10.63 6.37
C ASP A 4 -16.47 -11.21 5.77
N THR A 5 -16.08 -10.73 4.59
CA THR A 5 -14.86 -11.11 3.87
C THR A 5 -14.01 -9.88 3.57
N ALA A 6 -12.69 -10.07 3.61
CA ALA A 6 -11.73 -9.05 3.21
C ALA A 6 -10.44 -9.70 2.70
N GLN A 7 -9.67 -9.03 1.85
CA GLN A 7 -8.54 -9.64 1.16
C GLN A 7 -7.24 -9.60 1.98
N CYS A 8 -6.37 -10.58 1.77
CA CYS A 8 -5.00 -10.58 2.28
C CYS A 8 -4.13 -9.65 1.41
N PRO A 9 -3.42 -8.66 1.98
CA PRO A 9 -2.62 -7.72 1.19
C PRO A 9 -1.45 -8.38 0.44
N GLN A 10 -0.98 -9.55 0.89
CA GLN A 10 0.18 -10.24 0.31
C GLN A 10 -0.19 -11.30 -0.75
N CYS A 11 -1.44 -11.76 -0.83
CA CYS A 11 -1.83 -12.78 -1.83
C CYS A 11 -3.22 -12.59 -2.43
N ALA A 12 -3.87 -11.45 -2.20
CA ALA A 12 -5.20 -11.04 -2.69
C ALA A 12 -6.39 -12.00 -2.40
N ARG A 13 -6.17 -13.11 -1.68
CA ARG A 13 -7.22 -14.07 -1.33
C ARG A 13 -8.10 -13.56 -0.20
N GLU A 14 -9.37 -13.91 -0.24
CA GLU A 14 -10.33 -13.63 0.83
C GLU A 14 -9.97 -14.36 2.12
N ILE A 15 -10.00 -13.64 3.23
CA ILE A 15 -9.71 -14.11 4.59
C ILE A 15 -10.72 -13.50 5.56
N LYS A 16 -10.82 -14.08 6.77
CA LYS A 16 -11.63 -13.47 7.85
C LYS A 16 -11.08 -12.07 8.19
N PRO A 17 -11.94 -11.05 8.42
CA PRO A 17 -11.47 -9.69 8.65
C PRO A 17 -10.53 -9.49 9.85
N THR A 18 -10.61 -10.38 10.84
CA THR A 18 -9.82 -10.39 12.07
C THR A 18 -8.61 -11.34 12.04
N ALA A 19 -8.31 -11.97 10.89
CA ALA A 19 -7.22 -12.94 10.79
C ALA A 19 -5.84 -12.27 10.92
N ARG A 20 -5.09 -12.63 11.98
CA ARG A 20 -3.69 -12.20 12.21
C ARG A 20 -2.65 -12.99 11.41
N VAL A 21 -3.06 -14.08 10.75
CA VAL A 21 -2.22 -14.88 9.84
C VAL A 21 -3.07 -15.28 8.64
N CYS A 22 -2.54 -15.15 7.42
CA CYS A 22 -3.22 -15.62 6.22
C CYS A 22 -3.13 -17.16 6.11
N PRO A 23 -4.27 -17.89 6.01
CA PRO A 23 -4.24 -19.35 5.89
C PRO A 23 -3.70 -19.87 4.54
N TYR A 24 -3.47 -18.99 3.56
CA TYR A 24 -3.01 -19.37 2.22
C TYR A 24 -1.52 -19.08 1.96
N CYS A 25 -1.02 -17.93 2.40
CA CYS A 25 0.38 -17.51 2.19
C CYS A 25 1.18 -17.39 3.49
N LEU A 26 0.58 -17.69 4.64
CA LEU A 26 1.20 -17.63 5.98
C LEU A 26 1.75 -16.25 6.41
N ALA A 27 1.51 -15.19 5.63
CA ALA A 27 1.86 -13.83 6.00
C ALA A 27 1.21 -13.44 7.33
N ARG A 28 2.01 -12.89 8.26
CA ARG A 28 1.52 -12.26 9.48
C ARG A 28 0.89 -10.91 9.12
N LEU A 29 -0.29 -10.68 9.68
CA LEU A 29 -1.10 -9.52 9.42
C LEU A 29 -1.29 -8.76 10.72
N GLU A 30 -0.83 -7.51 10.73
CA GLU A 30 -1.24 -6.56 11.75
C GLU A 30 -2.65 -6.09 11.41
N VAL A 31 -3.55 -6.17 12.40
CA VAL A 31 -4.96 -5.82 12.26
C VAL A 31 -5.24 -4.71 13.27
N THR A 32 -5.23 -3.49 12.78
CA THR A 32 -5.45 -2.27 13.58
C THR A 32 -6.76 -1.65 13.15
N ARG A 33 -7.63 -1.38 14.11
CA ARG A 33 -8.89 -0.69 13.84
C ARG A 33 -8.66 0.82 14.00
N LEU A 34 -8.90 1.58 12.94
CA LEU A 34 -8.72 3.03 12.88
C LEU A 34 -10.08 3.69 12.63
N GLY A 35 -10.34 4.80 13.29
CA GLY A 35 -11.54 5.60 13.04
C GLY A 35 -11.29 7.08 13.34
N TYR A 36 -12.24 7.92 12.97
CA TYR A 36 -12.14 9.36 13.19
C TYR A 36 -12.71 9.74 14.57
N CYS A 37 -11.90 10.33 15.46
CA CYS A 37 -12.42 10.89 16.73
C CYS A 37 -12.94 12.32 16.47
N THR A 38 -14.25 12.52 16.53
CA THR A 38 -14.94 13.83 16.44
C THR A 38 -14.62 14.81 17.58
N ARG A 39 -13.82 14.39 18.58
CA ARG A 39 -13.26 15.25 19.63
C ARG A 39 -11.78 15.58 19.44
N CYS A 40 -11.05 14.83 18.61
CA CYS A 40 -9.65 15.10 18.27
C CYS A 40 -9.46 15.65 16.85
N HIS A 41 -10.46 15.49 15.98
CA HIS A 41 -10.41 15.82 14.55
C HIS A 41 -9.21 15.16 13.85
N ASP A 42 -8.99 13.89 14.17
CA ASP A 42 -7.82 13.10 13.79
C ASP A 42 -8.22 11.62 13.61
N ILE A 43 -7.53 10.90 12.71
CA ILE A 43 -7.67 9.44 12.63
C ILE A 43 -6.76 8.79 13.65
N VAL A 44 -7.36 7.95 14.46
CA VAL A 44 -6.76 7.38 15.66
C VAL A 44 -7.12 5.92 15.78
N GLU A 45 -6.28 5.18 16.49
CA GLU A 45 -6.55 3.80 16.85
C GLU A 45 -7.74 3.70 17.80
N ALA A 46 -8.60 2.73 17.50
CA ALA A 46 -9.61 2.23 18.41
C ALA A 46 -8.97 1.44 19.55
N ASP A 47 -9.53 1.56 20.75
CA ASP A 47 -9.41 0.56 21.79
C ASP A 47 -10.31 -0.67 21.48
N ASP A 48 -10.33 -1.63 22.40
CA ASP A 48 -11.13 -2.86 22.26
C ASP A 48 -12.65 -2.60 22.34
N GLN A 49 -13.08 -1.34 22.58
CA GLN A 49 -14.48 -0.91 22.71
C GLN A 49 -14.92 0.03 21.57
N ASP A 50 -14.12 0.17 20.49
CA ASP A 50 -14.37 1.08 19.37
C ASP A 50 -14.34 2.58 19.72
N ARG A 51 -13.58 2.91 20.76
CA ARG A 51 -13.36 4.28 21.24
C ARG A 51 -11.94 4.72 20.97
N CYS A 52 -11.76 6.02 20.83
CA CYS A 52 -10.46 6.62 20.61
C CYS A 52 -9.52 6.44 21.81
N ARG A 53 -8.35 5.84 21.58
CA ARG A 53 -7.29 5.71 22.61
C ARG A 53 -6.78 7.04 23.19
N ARG A 54 -6.97 8.17 22.49
CA ARG A 54 -6.54 9.52 22.92
C ARG A 54 -7.64 10.30 23.65
N CYS A 55 -8.90 10.19 23.21
CA CYS A 55 -10.01 11.11 23.57
C CYS A 55 -11.15 10.42 24.32
N GLY A 56 -11.19 9.09 24.34
CA GLY A 56 -12.28 8.28 24.89
C GLY A 56 -13.65 8.46 24.22
N ALA A 57 -13.77 9.28 23.17
CA ALA A 57 -14.99 9.39 22.40
C ALA A 57 -15.15 8.17 21.47
N GLU A 58 -16.40 7.85 21.14
CA GLU A 58 -16.75 6.90 20.09
C GLU A 58 -16.15 7.34 18.75
N LEU A 59 -15.69 6.38 17.95
CA LEU A 59 -15.11 6.65 16.63
C LEU A 59 -16.17 6.59 15.54
N VAL A 60 -16.11 7.52 14.60
CA VAL A 60 -16.95 7.47 13.41
C VAL A 60 -16.36 6.45 12.42
N ASP A 61 -17.19 5.49 12.03
CA ASP A 61 -16.92 4.42 11.06
C ASP A 61 -15.54 3.75 11.22
N PRO A 62 -15.27 3.05 12.34
CA PRO A 62 -13.96 2.49 12.62
C PRO A 62 -13.64 1.29 11.71
N GLN A 63 -12.80 1.54 10.70
CA GLN A 63 -12.39 0.57 9.68
C GLN A 63 -11.20 -0.29 10.14
N LEU A 64 -11.19 -1.56 9.71
CA LEU A 64 -10.07 -2.48 9.95
C LEU A 64 -8.98 -2.26 8.89
N ARG A 65 -7.93 -1.52 9.25
CA ARG A 65 -6.70 -1.44 8.44
C ARG A 65 -5.88 -2.72 8.65
N ARG A 66 -5.33 -3.26 7.55
CA ARG A 66 -4.38 -4.38 7.61
C ARG A 66 -3.08 -4.03 6.93
N ALA A 67 -1.98 -4.30 7.62
CA ALA A 67 -0.64 -4.30 7.05
C ALA A 67 -0.08 -5.72 7.08
N SER A 68 0.67 -6.10 6.04
CA SER A 68 1.58 -7.24 6.15
C SER A 68 2.79 -6.81 6.96
N VAL A 69 3.05 -7.47 8.09
CA VAL A 69 4.28 -7.22 8.86
C VAL A 69 5.45 -7.73 8.02
N GLY A 70 6.31 -6.82 7.56
CA GLY A 70 7.58 -7.18 6.92
C GLY A 70 8.46 -7.94 7.92
N GLN A 71 9.24 -8.90 7.46
CA GLN A 71 9.96 -9.82 8.35
C GLN A 71 11.14 -9.17 9.12
N GLU A 72 11.27 -7.84 9.07
CA GLU A 72 12.35 -7.08 9.69
C GLU A 72 12.04 -6.70 11.15
N ASP A 73 10.77 -6.69 11.58
CA ASP A 73 10.36 -6.45 12.99
C ASP A 73 10.20 -7.74 13.81
N LEU A 74 10.88 -8.82 13.42
CA LEU A 74 11.16 -9.92 14.34
C LEU A 74 12.38 -9.57 15.20
N VAL A 75 12.13 -8.80 16.26
CA VAL A 75 13.00 -8.84 17.45
C VAL A 75 13.16 -10.33 17.80
N PRO A 76 14.39 -10.89 17.78
CA PRO A 76 14.59 -12.27 18.19
C PRO A 76 14.12 -12.37 19.63
N VAL A 77 13.10 -13.19 19.87
CA VAL A 77 12.71 -13.54 21.24
C VAL A 77 13.96 -14.13 21.88
N PRO A 78 14.52 -13.54 22.95
CA PRO A 78 15.65 -14.15 23.64
C PRO A 78 15.17 -15.52 24.12
N GLU A 79 15.86 -16.55 23.65
CA GLU A 79 15.46 -17.94 23.82
C GLU A 79 15.42 -18.24 25.32
N LEU A 80 14.20 -18.30 25.87
CA LEU A 80 13.99 -18.65 27.27
C LEU A 80 14.56 -20.06 27.46
N PRO A 81 15.51 -20.26 28.38
CA PRO A 81 16.14 -21.56 28.56
C PRO A 81 15.06 -22.60 28.88
N GLU A 82 15.06 -23.71 28.15
CA GLU A 82 14.07 -24.77 28.30
C GLU A 82 13.98 -25.21 29.78
N PRO A 83 12.76 -25.35 30.34
CA PRO A 83 12.62 -25.82 31.70
C PRO A 83 13.16 -27.25 31.81
N ALA A 84 14.16 -27.43 32.67
CA ALA A 84 14.81 -28.71 32.88
C ALA A 84 13.78 -29.82 33.16
N THR A 85 13.93 -30.96 32.49
CA THR A 85 13.03 -32.10 32.58
C THR A 85 12.91 -32.61 34.04
N PRO A 86 11.70 -32.71 34.61
CA PRO A 86 11.53 -33.29 35.93
C PRO A 86 11.73 -34.81 35.88
N SER A 87 12.75 -35.28 36.60
CA SER A 87 12.98 -36.71 36.86
C SER A 87 11.81 -37.31 37.68
N PRO A 88 11.39 -38.57 37.45
CA PRO A 88 10.10 -39.04 37.96
C PRO A 88 10.12 -39.55 39.41
N ALA A 89 8.98 -39.32 40.07
CA ALA A 89 8.39 -40.10 41.16
C ALA A 89 9.13 -40.20 42.52
N ALA A 90 8.61 -39.43 43.48
CA ALA A 90 8.35 -39.91 44.84
C ALA A 90 6.92 -39.50 45.24
N GLN A 91 6.17 -40.40 45.88
CA GLN A 91 4.72 -40.27 46.09
C GLN A 91 4.38 -39.67 47.47
N ALA A 92 3.40 -38.75 47.50
CA ALA A 92 2.29 -38.58 48.48
C ALA A 92 2.59 -38.54 50.02
N PRO A 93 1.65 -38.11 50.91
CA PRO A 93 0.30 -37.60 50.66
C PRO A 93 -0.06 -36.22 51.30
N GLN A 94 -1.10 -35.60 50.72
CA GLN A 94 -2.15 -34.75 51.29
C GLN A 94 -2.08 -34.26 52.75
N SER A 95 -2.28 -32.95 52.96
CA SER A 95 -3.13 -32.40 54.05
C SER A 95 -3.39 -30.87 53.93
N ALA A 96 -4.64 -30.48 54.27
CA ALA A 96 -5.10 -29.19 54.79
C ALA A 96 -4.92 -27.85 53.99
N LEU A 97 -6.06 -27.26 53.61
CA LEU A 97 -6.33 -25.81 53.72
C LEU A 97 -6.45 -25.44 55.23
N PRO A 98 -6.29 -24.16 55.69
CA PRO A 98 -7.00 -23.01 55.13
C PRO A 98 -6.34 -21.60 55.24
N ALA A 99 -7.09 -20.60 54.75
CA ALA A 99 -7.15 -19.19 55.17
C ALA A 99 -6.07 -18.18 54.71
N ALA A 100 -6.58 -16.99 54.34
CA ALA A 100 -5.90 -15.70 54.16
C ALA A 100 -5.72 -15.01 55.55
N PRO A 101 -5.19 -13.75 55.73
CA PRO A 101 -5.16 -12.63 54.77
C PRO A 101 -3.95 -11.64 54.82
N GLU A 102 -4.00 -10.66 53.90
CA GLU A 102 -3.61 -9.23 54.02
C GLU A 102 -2.17 -8.76 54.35
N ALA A 103 -1.96 -7.48 53.97
CA ALA A 103 -0.83 -6.58 54.29
C ALA A 103 0.55 -6.92 53.68
N ALA A 104 1.47 -5.97 53.48
CA ALA A 104 1.42 -4.52 53.23
C ALA A 104 2.86 -4.04 52.90
N ALA A 105 3.02 -2.78 52.49
CA ALA A 105 4.28 -2.01 52.41
C ALA A 105 5.32 -2.50 51.35
N ASP A 106 5.71 -1.70 50.35
CA ASP A 106 6.40 -0.39 50.38
C ASP A 106 7.93 -0.53 50.54
N SER A 107 8.67 -0.20 49.48
CA SER A 107 10.07 0.23 49.50
C SER A 107 10.50 0.83 48.15
N VAL A 108 10.62 2.15 48.15
CA VAL A 108 11.35 2.97 47.18
C VAL A 108 12.85 2.62 47.19
N VAL A 109 13.58 2.74 46.07
CA VAL A 109 14.91 3.41 45.95
C VAL A 109 15.57 3.29 44.55
N ALA A 110 15.92 4.47 44.01
CA ALA A 110 16.98 4.83 43.04
C ALA A 110 17.05 4.25 41.61
N PRO A 111 17.35 5.10 40.59
CA PRO A 111 17.68 4.69 39.22
C PRO A 111 19.16 4.32 39.07
N GLN A 112 19.49 3.37 38.19
CA GLN A 112 20.88 3.07 37.80
C GLN A 112 21.25 3.61 36.42
N ALA A 113 22.53 3.94 36.30
CA ALA A 113 23.17 4.75 35.28
C ALA A 113 22.98 4.31 33.82
N ALA A 114 23.00 5.30 32.93
CA ALA A 114 23.12 5.09 31.48
C ALA A 114 24.54 4.58 31.10
N PRO A 115 24.66 3.64 30.14
CA PRO A 115 25.94 3.27 29.54
C PRO A 115 26.40 4.27 28.47
N ALA A 116 27.72 4.40 28.33
CA ALA A 116 28.40 5.33 27.41
C ALA A 116 28.28 4.93 25.91
N PRO A 117 28.44 5.86 24.96
CA PRO A 117 28.35 5.56 23.54
C PRO A 117 29.52 4.71 23.03
N ALA A 118 29.19 3.64 22.30
CA ALA A 118 30.18 2.81 21.62
C ALA A 118 30.75 3.52 20.37
N VAL A 119 32.06 3.41 20.19
CA VAL A 119 32.82 4.06 19.11
C VAL A 119 32.57 3.39 17.76
N LEU A 120 32.33 4.17 16.69
CA LEU A 120 32.22 3.64 15.33
C LEU A 120 33.56 3.02 14.86
N ALA A 121 33.50 1.80 14.35
CA ALA A 121 34.57 1.22 13.55
C ALA A 121 34.51 1.73 12.09
N PRO A 122 35.66 1.95 11.41
CA PRO A 122 35.69 2.47 10.05
C PRO A 122 35.29 1.42 8.99
N LEU A 123 34.63 1.89 7.92
CA LEU A 123 34.21 1.09 6.77
C LEU A 123 35.41 0.56 5.94
N PRO A 124 35.30 -0.63 5.32
CA PRO A 124 36.28 -1.15 4.38
C PRO A 124 36.24 -0.43 3.01
N PRO A 125 37.36 -0.38 2.26
CA PRO A 125 37.42 0.28 0.96
C PRO A 125 36.75 -0.52 -0.17
N PRO A 126 36.28 0.15 -1.25
CA PRO A 126 35.64 -0.50 -2.39
C PRO A 126 36.63 -1.25 -3.30
N PRO A 127 36.18 -2.27 -4.05
CA PRO A 127 37.02 -3.04 -4.97
C PRO A 127 37.39 -2.25 -6.24
N PRO A 128 38.58 -2.49 -6.83
CA PRO A 128 39.01 -1.81 -8.05
C PRO A 128 38.22 -2.26 -9.29
N GLY A 129 37.89 -1.30 -10.15
CA GLY A 129 37.12 -1.55 -11.38
C GLY A 129 37.87 -2.38 -12.42
N LEU A 130 37.16 -3.32 -13.06
CA LEU A 130 37.70 -4.16 -14.13
C LEU A 130 37.75 -3.41 -15.46
N ALA A 131 38.90 -3.50 -16.14
CA ALA A 131 39.17 -2.81 -17.40
C ALA A 131 38.49 -3.47 -18.61
N ALA A 132 38.27 -2.67 -19.66
CA ALA A 132 37.63 -3.09 -20.92
C ALA A 132 38.50 -4.08 -21.75
N PRO A 133 37.87 -4.97 -22.55
CA PRO A 133 38.59 -5.95 -23.35
C PRO A 133 39.28 -5.36 -24.59
N ALA A 134 40.56 -5.71 -24.78
CA ALA A 134 41.34 -5.30 -25.95
C ALA A 134 40.99 -6.12 -27.22
N THR A 135 40.84 -5.46 -28.35
CA THR A 135 40.55 -6.10 -29.64
C THR A 135 41.83 -6.60 -30.33
N ARG A 136 41.91 -7.90 -30.64
CA ARG A 136 42.99 -8.46 -31.46
C ARG A 136 42.65 -8.36 -32.95
N ARG A 137 43.51 -7.70 -33.72
CA ARG A 137 43.51 -7.75 -35.19
C ARG A 137 44.30 -8.98 -35.64
N VAL A 138 43.73 -9.80 -36.52
CA VAL A 138 44.45 -10.88 -37.21
C VAL A 138 44.87 -10.38 -38.59
N GLY A 139 46.16 -10.55 -38.93
CA GLY A 139 46.75 -10.04 -40.17
C GLY A 139 46.52 -10.94 -41.38
N ALA A 140 46.58 -10.34 -42.57
CA ALA A 140 46.47 -11.04 -43.85
C ALA A 140 47.84 -11.36 -44.48
N ARG A 141 47.94 -12.53 -45.14
CA ARG A 141 48.77 -12.81 -46.34
C ARG A 141 48.46 -14.23 -46.84
N VAL A 142 47.85 -14.39 -48.02
CA VAL A 142 48.46 -14.53 -49.38
C VAL A 142 49.05 -15.92 -49.65
N ILE A 143 48.53 -16.59 -50.69
CA ILE A 143 49.25 -17.28 -51.79
C ILE A 143 48.22 -17.52 -52.92
N ALA A 144 48.63 -17.40 -54.18
CA ALA A 144 47.75 -17.45 -55.35
C ALA A 144 48.20 -18.52 -56.37
N TRP A 145 47.25 -19.32 -56.85
CA TRP A 145 47.31 -20.32 -57.94
C TRP A 145 45.83 -20.73 -58.22
N ILE A 146 45.28 -20.88 -59.43
CA ILE A 146 45.71 -20.65 -60.83
C ILE A 146 44.53 -20.00 -61.58
N ALA A 147 44.77 -19.07 -62.51
CA ALA A 147 43.79 -18.69 -63.53
C ALA A 147 43.96 -19.58 -64.78
N GLY A 148 42.89 -20.21 -65.28
CA GLY A 148 43.05 -21.11 -66.45
C GLY A 148 41.81 -21.77 -67.06
N ILE A 149 40.63 -21.75 -66.44
CA ILE A 149 39.43 -22.43 -66.97
C ILE A 149 38.22 -21.49 -67.02
N VAL A 150 38.34 -20.44 -67.84
CA VAL A 150 37.22 -19.60 -68.30
C VAL A 150 37.35 -19.35 -69.81
N LEU A 151 37.56 -20.40 -70.62
CA LEU A 151 37.49 -20.28 -72.09
C LEU A 151 37.29 -21.60 -72.89
N VAL A 152 36.49 -22.57 -72.41
CA VAL A 152 36.05 -23.69 -73.28
C VAL A 152 34.56 -23.98 -73.09
N ALA A 153 33.83 -24.07 -74.21
CA ALA A 153 32.48 -24.64 -74.34
C ALA A 153 31.33 -23.95 -73.57
N LEU A 154 31.06 -22.68 -73.91
CA LEU A 154 29.75 -22.03 -73.71
C LEU A 154 28.68 -22.48 -74.75
N VAL A 155 28.82 -23.67 -75.35
CA VAL A 155 28.05 -24.07 -76.54
C VAL A 155 27.58 -25.53 -76.43
N SER A 156 26.28 -25.73 -76.60
CA SER A 156 25.57 -27.01 -76.83
C SER A 156 25.42 -28.00 -75.66
N LEU A 157 24.54 -27.67 -74.70
CA LEU A 157 23.31 -28.47 -74.56
C LEU A 157 22.17 -27.65 -73.92
N ALA A 158 21.30 -27.09 -74.77
CA ALA A 158 20.00 -26.60 -74.32
C ALA A 158 19.04 -27.80 -74.22
N PHE A 159 18.88 -28.39 -73.03
CA PHE A 159 17.78 -29.32 -72.76
C PHE A 159 17.23 -29.15 -71.34
N ALA A 160 16.12 -28.40 -71.28
CA ALA A 160 15.05 -28.41 -70.28
C ALA A 160 15.36 -29.04 -68.90
N PHE A 161 15.64 -28.20 -67.90
CA PHE A 161 15.21 -28.49 -66.53
C PHE A 161 14.63 -27.24 -65.85
N VAL A 162 13.30 -27.23 -65.79
CA VAL A 162 12.40 -26.60 -64.81
C VAL A 162 12.72 -25.17 -64.35
N ALA A 163 11.80 -24.25 -64.67
CA ALA A 163 11.72 -22.95 -64.01
C ALA A 163 11.36 -23.11 -62.51
N MET A 164 12.37 -23.21 -61.66
CA MET A 164 12.20 -22.99 -60.22
C MET A 164 11.97 -21.49 -59.99
N PRO A 165 10.84 -21.06 -59.38
CA PRO A 165 10.70 -19.67 -58.95
C PRO A 165 11.76 -19.37 -57.89
N LYS A 166 12.42 -18.20 -58.02
CA LYS A 166 13.39 -17.73 -57.03
C LYS A 166 12.68 -17.57 -55.68
N ILE A 167 12.93 -18.49 -54.75
CA ILE A 167 12.44 -18.36 -53.37
C ILE A 167 13.08 -17.08 -52.79
N PRO A 168 12.30 -16.05 -52.41
CA PRO A 168 12.86 -14.89 -51.75
C PRO A 168 13.44 -15.35 -50.40
N ARG A 169 14.67 -14.92 -50.11
CA ARG A 169 15.38 -15.25 -48.89
C ARG A 169 14.50 -14.92 -47.69
N ALA A 170 14.02 -15.95 -46.99
CA ALA A 170 13.18 -15.77 -45.82
C ALA A 170 13.95 -14.96 -44.78
N GLN A 171 13.57 -13.69 -44.62
CA GLN A 171 13.96 -12.93 -43.45
C GLN A 171 13.40 -13.67 -42.24
N SER A 172 14.25 -13.91 -41.25
CA SER A 172 13.84 -14.35 -39.94
C SER A 172 12.96 -13.26 -39.32
N ARG A 173 11.66 -13.30 -39.60
CA ARG A 173 10.68 -12.73 -38.69
C ARG A 173 10.86 -13.50 -37.41
N ASP A 174 11.37 -12.80 -36.41
CA ASP A 174 11.28 -13.23 -35.03
C ASP A 174 9.79 -13.46 -34.75
N THR A 175 9.37 -14.72 -34.76
CA THR A 175 8.05 -15.11 -34.26
C THR A 175 8.17 -15.16 -32.75
N ASP A 176 8.43 -14.00 -32.15
CA ASP A 176 8.29 -13.83 -30.72
C ASP A 176 6.82 -14.10 -30.40
N ARG A 177 6.65 -15.23 -29.74
CA ARG A 177 5.42 -15.97 -29.71
C ARG A 177 4.53 -15.27 -28.70
N HIS A 178 3.77 -14.29 -29.20
CA HIS A 178 2.71 -13.61 -28.47
C HIS A 178 1.85 -14.68 -27.81
N ASN A 179 2.10 -14.90 -26.53
CA ASN A 179 1.28 -15.71 -25.67
C ASN A 179 0.30 -14.72 -25.03
N PRO A 180 -0.92 -14.55 -25.59
CA PRO A 180 -1.89 -13.60 -25.02
C PRO A 180 -2.16 -13.90 -23.54
N THR A 181 -2.01 -15.16 -23.12
CA THR A 181 -2.11 -15.61 -21.72
C THR A 181 -1.00 -15.03 -20.82
N ALA A 182 0.23 -14.85 -21.32
CA ALA A 182 1.34 -14.30 -20.54
C ALA A 182 1.19 -12.77 -20.36
N GLN A 183 0.73 -12.07 -21.39
CA GLN A 183 0.44 -10.65 -21.33
C GLN A 183 -0.75 -10.36 -20.38
N LEU A 184 -1.80 -11.20 -20.40
CA LEU A 184 -2.92 -11.12 -19.45
C LEU A 184 -2.56 -11.38 -17.98
N THR A 185 -1.41 -12.01 -17.71
CA THR A 185 -0.92 -12.27 -16.34
C THR A 185 0.10 -11.23 -15.85
N ALA A 186 0.87 -10.62 -16.75
CA ALA A 186 1.75 -9.50 -16.40
C ALA A 186 0.92 -8.24 -16.06
N ASP A 187 -0.15 -7.98 -16.83
CA ASP A 187 -1.09 -6.88 -16.58
C ASP A 187 -1.87 -7.05 -15.26
N ARG A 188 -2.02 -8.29 -14.76
CA ARG A 188 -2.65 -8.58 -13.46
C ARG A 188 -1.75 -8.45 -12.24
N ALA A 189 -0.49 -8.05 -12.44
CA ALA A 189 0.34 -7.47 -11.38
C ALA A 189 0.16 -5.94 -11.27
N ALA A 190 -0.87 -5.36 -11.92
CA ALA A 190 -1.26 -3.97 -11.74
C ALA A 190 -1.49 -3.65 -10.26
N CYS A 191 -0.62 -2.79 -9.72
CA CYS A 191 -0.74 -2.30 -8.37
C CYS A 191 -1.88 -1.26 -8.32
N LEU A 192 -2.87 -1.50 -7.47
CA LEU A 192 -4.10 -0.72 -7.43
C LEU A 192 -3.87 0.64 -6.76
N PRO A 193 -4.50 1.72 -7.24
CA PRO A 193 -4.46 3.01 -6.56
C PRO A 193 -5.29 2.95 -5.28
N GLY A 194 -4.73 3.47 -4.20
CA GLY A 194 -5.36 3.58 -2.91
C GLY A 194 -5.14 4.96 -2.31
N ALA A 195 -5.95 5.28 -1.32
CA ALA A 195 -5.76 6.47 -0.50
C ALA A 195 -6.05 6.14 0.97
N GLU A 196 -5.39 6.85 1.86
CA GLU A 196 -5.67 6.89 3.30
C GLU A 196 -6.04 8.33 3.65
N PHE A 197 -7.07 8.52 4.47
CA PHE A 197 -7.35 9.84 5.02
C PHE A 197 -6.30 10.18 6.08
N VAL A 198 -5.83 11.42 6.07
CA VAL A 198 -4.84 11.93 7.03
C VAL A 198 -5.49 12.93 7.98
N ALA A 199 -6.11 13.99 7.46
CA ALA A 199 -6.69 15.05 8.29
C ALA A 199 -7.71 15.91 7.54
N ASP A 200 -8.60 16.53 8.31
CA ASP A 200 -9.26 17.78 7.92
C ASP A 200 -8.25 18.92 8.05
N VAL A 201 -7.77 19.45 6.94
CA VAL A 201 -6.84 20.60 6.93
C VAL A 201 -7.59 21.91 7.16
N SER A 202 -8.85 21.98 6.72
CA SER A 202 -9.75 23.09 7.05
C SER A 202 -11.16 22.59 7.41
N VAL A 203 -11.93 23.47 8.05
CA VAL A 203 -13.33 23.27 8.47
C VAL A 203 -13.55 21.88 9.07
N PRO A 204 -12.99 21.59 10.26
CA PRO A 204 -13.21 20.32 10.94
C PRO A 204 -14.69 20.04 11.19
N ASP A 205 -15.03 18.77 11.43
CA ASP A 205 -16.44 18.38 11.57
C ASP A 205 -17.17 19.13 12.69
N GLY A 206 -18.42 19.52 12.41
CA GLY A 206 -19.25 20.30 13.32
C GLY A 206 -18.89 21.78 13.39
N THR A 207 -18.00 22.28 12.51
CA THR A 207 -17.70 23.72 12.44
C THR A 207 -18.99 24.51 12.23
N ARG A 208 -19.19 25.51 13.10
CA ARG A 208 -20.30 26.46 13.00
C ARG A 208 -20.00 27.52 11.95
N LEU A 209 -20.92 27.71 11.01
CA LEU A 209 -20.85 28.73 9.96
C LEU A 209 -22.12 29.58 9.95
N GLU A 210 -21.99 30.82 9.47
CA GLU A 210 -23.14 31.70 9.25
C GLU A 210 -23.94 31.26 8.01
N PRO A 211 -25.27 31.50 7.97
CA PRO A 211 -26.09 31.22 6.79
C PRO A 211 -25.54 31.88 5.52
N GLY A 212 -25.39 31.11 4.44
CA GLY A 212 -24.85 31.61 3.16
C GLY A 212 -23.34 31.89 3.16
N ALA A 213 -22.60 31.59 4.22
CA ALA A 213 -21.17 31.86 4.28
C ALA A 213 -20.38 30.98 3.28
N PRO A 214 -19.55 31.57 2.40
CA PRO A 214 -18.61 30.81 1.58
C PRO A 214 -17.46 30.29 2.44
N PHE A 215 -17.02 29.06 2.18
CA PHE A 215 -15.86 28.46 2.83
C PHE A 215 -15.13 27.54 1.85
N THR A 216 -13.89 27.17 2.20
CA THR A 216 -13.11 26.20 1.42
C THR A 216 -12.81 25.01 2.31
N LYS A 217 -13.30 23.83 1.94
CA LYS A 217 -13.01 22.56 2.62
C LYS A 217 -11.74 21.96 2.03
N VAL A 218 -10.79 21.62 2.88
CA VAL A 218 -9.53 20.99 2.51
C VAL A 218 -9.35 19.70 3.31
N TRP A 219 -9.19 18.59 2.61
CA TRP A 219 -8.81 17.30 3.19
C TRP A 219 -7.41 16.91 2.75
N ARG A 220 -6.60 16.39 3.67
CA ARG A 220 -5.33 15.72 3.32
C ARG A 220 -5.56 14.24 3.22
N LEU A 221 -5.22 13.68 2.05
CA LEU A 221 -5.15 12.24 1.83
C LEU A 221 -3.71 11.83 1.51
N ARG A 222 -3.36 10.58 1.81
CA ARG A 222 -2.08 9.96 1.46
C ARG A 222 -2.30 8.90 0.40
N ALA A 223 -1.56 8.93 -0.70
CA ALA A 223 -1.59 7.86 -1.69
C ALA A 223 -0.94 6.58 -1.14
N VAL A 224 -1.58 5.43 -1.36
CA VAL A 224 -1.07 4.11 -0.97
C VAL A 224 -1.32 3.09 -2.08
N GLY A 225 -0.54 2.00 -2.10
CA GLY A 225 -0.48 1.14 -3.27
C GLY A 225 0.25 1.88 -4.39
N CYS A 226 -0.45 2.20 -5.47
CA CYS A 226 0.13 2.92 -6.61
C CYS A 226 -0.08 4.44 -6.57
N ALA A 227 0.67 5.15 -7.43
CA ALA A 227 0.40 6.55 -7.73
C ALA A 227 -1.05 6.69 -8.21
N TRP A 228 -1.69 7.80 -7.87
CA TRP A 228 -3.04 8.08 -8.39
C TRP A 228 -2.98 8.27 -9.91
N PRO A 229 -3.86 7.60 -10.69
CA PRO A 229 -3.87 7.73 -12.14
C PRO A 229 -4.10 9.17 -12.59
N GLU A 230 -3.61 9.49 -13.79
CA GLU A 230 -3.97 10.75 -14.45
C GLU A 230 -5.50 10.86 -14.60
N GLY A 231 -6.03 12.07 -14.41
CA GLY A 231 -7.48 12.29 -14.42
C GLY A 231 -8.23 11.80 -13.18
N THR A 232 -7.54 11.42 -12.09
CA THR A 232 -8.19 11.16 -10.80
C THR A 232 -9.00 12.37 -10.32
N GLN A 233 -10.22 12.12 -9.86
CA GLN A 233 -11.15 13.12 -9.34
C GLN A 233 -11.58 12.81 -7.91
N CYS A 234 -11.81 13.85 -7.11
CA CYS A 234 -12.64 13.82 -5.93
C CYS A 234 -14.10 14.01 -6.36
N VAL A 235 -14.95 13.02 -6.10
CA VAL A 235 -16.36 13.01 -6.54
C VAL A 235 -17.30 12.97 -5.35
N PHE A 236 -18.41 13.68 -5.50
CA PHE A 236 -19.49 13.69 -4.52
C PHE A 236 -20.27 12.38 -4.57
N VAL A 237 -20.53 11.79 -3.41
CA VAL A 237 -21.20 10.49 -3.27
C VAL A 237 -22.61 10.63 -2.70
N SER A 238 -22.80 11.38 -1.60
CA SER A 238 -24.08 11.46 -0.90
C SER A 238 -24.16 12.59 0.12
N GLY A 239 -25.38 12.92 0.54
CA GLY A 239 -25.68 14.00 1.48
C GLY A 239 -25.95 15.32 0.76
N GLU A 240 -25.34 16.40 1.24
CA GLU A 240 -25.46 17.74 0.68
C GLU A 240 -24.16 18.19 -0.02
N ARG A 241 -24.29 18.78 -1.20
CA ARG A 241 -23.13 19.26 -1.98
C ARG A 241 -22.57 20.59 -1.48
N LEU A 242 -23.34 21.39 -0.74
CA LEU A 242 -22.92 22.70 -0.24
C LEU A 242 -22.42 23.60 -1.39
N GLU A 243 -23.18 23.62 -2.48
CA GLU A 243 -22.88 24.27 -3.78
C GLU A 243 -21.60 23.81 -4.51
N ALA A 244 -20.87 22.82 -4.00
CA ALA A 244 -19.69 22.28 -4.68
C ALA A 244 -20.04 21.58 -6.02
N PRO A 245 -19.10 21.58 -7.00
CA PRO A 245 -19.18 20.75 -8.19
C PRO A 245 -19.32 19.26 -7.83
N ALA A 246 -20.02 18.48 -8.66
CA ALA A 246 -20.16 17.03 -8.43
C ALA A 246 -18.83 16.26 -8.50
N ALA A 247 -17.82 16.83 -9.17
CA ALA A 247 -16.46 16.30 -9.25
C ALA A 247 -15.45 17.45 -9.34
N VAL A 248 -14.28 17.28 -8.70
CA VAL A 248 -13.14 18.20 -8.73
C VAL A 248 -11.87 17.38 -8.98
N GLY A 249 -10.93 17.86 -9.80
CA GLY A 249 -9.67 17.15 -10.03
C GLY A 249 -8.86 16.99 -8.74
N ALA A 250 -8.34 15.80 -8.48
CA ALA A 250 -7.40 15.57 -7.39
C ALA A 250 -5.97 15.91 -7.86
N PRO A 251 -5.09 16.46 -7.00
CA PRO A 251 -3.67 16.56 -7.32
C PRO A 251 -3.07 15.17 -7.56
N ALA A 252 -2.04 15.07 -8.41
CA ALA A 252 -1.26 13.85 -8.53
C ALA A 252 -0.55 13.55 -7.19
N ALA A 253 -0.45 12.27 -6.84
CA ALA A 253 0.24 11.81 -5.63
C ALA A 253 0.93 10.46 -5.89
N ALA A 254 2.22 10.38 -5.61
CA ALA A 254 3.02 9.16 -5.68
C ALA A 254 2.82 8.27 -4.42
N PRO A 255 3.16 6.97 -4.45
CA PRO A 255 3.02 6.09 -3.29
C PRO A 255 3.70 6.66 -2.04
N GLY A 256 2.89 6.89 -1.00
CA GLY A 256 3.32 7.44 0.29
C GLY A 256 3.30 8.96 0.40
N GLU A 257 3.11 9.69 -0.69
CA GLU A 257 2.94 11.15 -0.74
C GLU A 257 1.56 11.58 -0.24
N THR A 258 1.44 12.80 0.27
CA THR A 258 0.17 13.41 0.68
C THR A 258 -0.27 14.51 -0.27
N ALA A 259 -1.53 14.50 -0.66
CA ALA A 259 -2.17 15.56 -1.44
C ALA A 259 -3.33 16.21 -0.68
N ASP A 260 -3.44 17.52 -0.81
CA ASP A 260 -4.51 18.33 -0.23
C ASP A 260 -5.59 18.60 -1.29
N ILE A 261 -6.80 18.07 -1.07
CA ILE A 261 -7.95 18.26 -1.95
C ILE A 261 -8.76 19.42 -1.42
N SER A 262 -8.78 20.52 -2.17
CA SER A 262 -9.42 21.80 -1.80
C SER A 262 -10.67 22.02 -2.65
N ILE A 263 -11.83 22.19 -2.00
CA ILE A 263 -13.13 22.40 -2.67
C ILE A 263 -13.82 23.64 -2.05
N PRO A 264 -14.16 24.66 -2.86
CA PRO A 264 -14.99 25.78 -2.41
C PRO A 264 -16.44 25.33 -2.24
N MET A 265 -17.08 25.80 -1.18
CA MET A 265 -18.42 25.43 -0.73
C MET A 265 -19.16 26.65 -0.17
N VAL A 266 -20.48 26.56 -0.05
CA VAL A 266 -21.34 27.57 0.56
C VAL A 266 -22.21 26.92 1.62
N ALA A 267 -22.24 27.50 2.83
CA ALA A 267 -23.12 27.09 3.90
C ALA A 267 -24.59 27.38 3.52
N PRO A 268 -25.52 26.41 3.63
CA PRO A 268 -26.94 26.64 3.33
C PRO A 268 -27.54 27.81 4.14
N SER A 269 -28.64 28.41 3.65
CA SER A 269 -29.28 29.53 4.36
C SER A 269 -30.18 29.09 5.53
N ALA A 270 -30.60 27.83 5.57
CA ALA A 270 -31.44 27.30 6.65
C ALA A 270 -30.56 26.83 7.82
N PRO A 271 -30.97 27.03 9.09
CA PRO A 271 -30.28 26.44 10.23
C PRO A 271 -30.34 24.92 10.21
N GLY A 272 -29.28 24.26 10.67
CA GLY A 272 -29.21 22.79 10.75
C GLY A 272 -27.79 22.23 10.68
N THR A 273 -27.68 20.92 10.79
CA THR A 273 -26.42 20.18 10.58
C THR A 273 -26.43 19.57 9.18
N TYR A 274 -25.38 19.84 8.41
CA TYR A 274 -25.24 19.40 7.03
C TYR A 274 -24.03 18.50 6.86
N LYS A 275 -24.16 17.42 6.08
CA LYS A 275 -23.08 16.50 5.76
C LYS A 275 -22.96 16.28 4.25
N GLY A 276 -21.77 16.49 3.69
CA GLY A 276 -21.43 16.11 2.31
C GLY A 276 -20.37 15.01 2.28
N THR A 277 -20.61 13.91 1.57
CA THR A 277 -19.72 12.74 1.51
C THR A 277 -19.08 12.61 0.14
N TRP A 278 -17.79 12.31 0.11
CA TRP A 278 -16.90 12.36 -1.05
C TRP A 278 -16.00 11.10 -1.12
N ARG A 279 -15.47 10.83 -2.32
CA ARG A 279 -14.52 9.72 -2.57
C ARG A 279 -13.63 10.02 -3.76
N LEU A 280 -12.50 9.32 -3.88
CA LEU A 280 -11.69 9.36 -5.11
C LEU A 280 -12.24 8.43 -6.19
N GLN A 281 -12.11 8.85 -7.44
CA GLN A 281 -12.48 8.14 -8.65
C GLN A 281 -11.38 8.25 -9.72
N THR A 282 -11.09 7.18 -10.44
CA THR A 282 -10.21 7.21 -11.62
C THR A 282 -10.94 7.78 -12.85
N ALA A 283 -10.22 8.10 -13.92
CA ALA A 283 -10.81 8.57 -15.18
C ALA A 283 -11.80 7.56 -15.80
N GLU A 284 -11.63 6.27 -15.52
CA GLU A 284 -12.51 5.17 -15.95
C GLU A 284 -13.76 5.00 -15.06
N GLY A 285 -13.94 5.87 -14.06
CA GLY A 285 -15.08 5.83 -13.14
C GLY A 285 -14.90 4.90 -11.93
N ILE A 286 -13.72 4.31 -11.72
CA ILE A 286 -13.47 3.34 -10.65
C ILE A 286 -13.26 4.08 -9.32
N LEU A 287 -14.11 3.82 -8.32
CA LEU A 287 -14.00 4.43 -6.99
C LEU A 287 -12.94 3.73 -6.14
N PHE A 288 -12.08 4.50 -5.46
CA PHE A 288 -11.04 3.98 -4.57
C PHE A 288 -10.84 4.84 -3.31
N GLY A 289 -10.01 4.37 -2.38
CA GLY A 289 -9.80 5.01 -1.07
C GLY A 289 -11.03 4.94 -0.14
N PRO A 290 -10.96 5.53 1.06
CA PRO A 290 -12.09 5.65 1.99
C PRO A 290 -13.13 6.65 1.49
N LEU A 291 -14.30 6.63 2.13
CA LEU A 291 -15.19 7.80 2.13
C LEU A 291 -14.60 8.85 3.08
N PHE A 292 -14.65 10.11 2.67
CA PHE A 292 -14.33 11.27 3.51
C PHE A 292 -15.42 12.32 3.34
N TYR A 293 -15.55 13.24 4.27
CA TYR A 293 -16.76 14.06 4.33
C TYR A 293 -16.51 15.41 4.98
N VAL A 294 -17.49 16.29 4.86
CA VAL A 294 -17.59 17.58 5.55
C VAL A 294 -18.85 17.57 6.40
N VAL A 295 -18.75 17.88 7.69
CA VAL A 295 -19.89 18.22 8.54
C VAL A 295 -19.80 19.66 9.01
N ILE A 296 -20.85 20.44 8.78
CA ILE A 296 -21.00 21.81 9.29
C ILE A 296 -22.32 21.99 10.03
N THR A 297 -22.38 22.98 10.92
CA THR A 297 -23.63 23.44 11.53
C THR A 297 -23.88 24.89 11.12
N VAL A 298 -25.08 25.19 10.64
CA VAL A 298 -25.52 26.55 10.27
C VAL A 298 -26.51 27.08 11.28
N GLY A 299 -26.35 28.35 11.67
CA GLY A 299 -27.28 29.05 12.56
C GLY A 299 -27.30 28.47 13.98
N GLU A 300 -27.99 29.13 14.91
CA GLU A 300 -28.14 28.58 16.26
C GLU A 300 -28.86 27.23 16.22
N PRO A 301 -28.44 26.24 17.03
CA PRO A 301 -29.21 25.02 17.17
C PRO A 301 -30.55 25.40 17.80
N THR A 302 -31.65 25.19 17.09
CA THR A 302 -32.99 25.37 17.66
C THR A 302 -33.06 24.52 18.93
N PRO A 303 -33.30 25.09 20.13
CA PRO A 303 -33.46 24.28 21.31
C PRO A 303 -34.67 23.37 21.13
N ASP A 304 -34.51 22.07 21.43
CA ASP A 304 -35.62 21.13 21.43
C ASP A 304 -36.72 21.61 22.41
N PRO A 305 -38.00 21.56 22.02
CA PRO A 305 -39.13 22.05 22.82
C PRO A 305 -39.53 21.11 23.98
#